data_AF-A0A4R6R9J0-F1
#
_entry.id   AF-A0A4R6R9J0-F1
#
_cell.length_a   1.000
_cell.length_b   1.000
_cell.length_c   1.000
_cell.angle_alpha   90.00
_cell.angle_beta   90.00
_cell.angle_gamma   90.00
#
_symmetry.space_group_name_H-M   'P 1'
#
loop_
_entity.id
_entity.type
_entity.pdbx_description
1 polymer ?
#
loop_
_entity_poly.entity_id
_entity_poly.type
_entity_poly.pdbx_seq_one_letter_code
_entity_poly.pdbx_strand_id
1 'polypeptide(L)'
;MRYGQLLASSPTESRDVSDLIVDSLDSLDVETLVAALDTGAAGAIATDAAGPEDLDRLAARLDVAESMLNRAAGTAVAGIVPADAAAVLACARATARPARASAIGLDEGKLAARLGVAAGGGAAAVASARGLVVLAAGAAGVTAFTVVGPDEDVRAAREAAAREGFAAVLVVR
;
A
#
# COMPACT_ATOMS: atom_id res chain seq x y z
N MET A 1 -1.35 -8.79 12.59
CA MET A 1 -2.34 -8.40 11.57
C MET A 1 -3.25 -7.35 12.16
N ARG A 2 -3.53 -6.30 11.39
CA ARG A 2 -4.43 -5.20 11.78
C ARG A 2 -5.31 -4.87 10.58
N TYR A 3 -6.32 -4.04 10.77
CA TYR A 3 -7.15 -3.55 9.68
C TYR A 3 -6.86 -2.05 9.46
N GLY A 4 -6.80 -1.64 8.20
CA GLY A 4 -6.74 -0.22 7.84
C GLY A 4 -7.76 0.10 6.75
N GLN A 5 -7.87 1.37 6.39
CA GLN A 5 -8.79 1.80 5.33
C GLN A 5 -8.00 2.55 4.26
N LEU A 6 -8.01 2.03 3.02
CA LEU A 6 -7.49 2.75 1.86
C LEU A 6 -8.56 3.69 1.31
N LEU A 7 -8.37 4.99 1.54
CA LEU A 7 -9.30 6.04 1.15
C LEU A 7 -8.77 6.76 -0.10
N ALA A 8 -9.54 6.76 -1.18
CA ALA A 8 -9.22 7.53 -2.39
C ALA A 8 -9.07 9.03 -2.06
N SER A 9 -8.21 9.74 -2.78
CA SER A 9 -7.98 11.18 -2.58
C SER A 9 -9.17 12.04 -3.03
N SER A 10 -10.07 11.51 -3.88
CA SER A 10 -11.31 12.19 -4.28
C SER A 10 -12.45 11.95 -3.26
N PRO A 11 -13.25 12.97 -2.89
CA PRO A 11 -14.30 12.87 -1.88
C PRO A 11 -15.50 12.00 -2.29
N THR A 12 -15.63 11.61 -3.57
CA THR A 12 -16.85 10.99 -4.11
C THR A 12 -16.94 9.48 -3.97
N GLU A 13 -15.85 8.78 -3.60
CA GLU A 13 -15.82 7.31 -3.47
C GLU A 13 -15.15 6.89 -2.15
N SER A 14 -15.76 7.26 -1.03
CA SER A 14 -15.42 6.65 0.26
C SER A 14 -16.20 5.35 0.40
N ARG A 15 -15.62 4.24 -0.10
CA ARG A 15 -16.08 2.91 0.30
C ARG A 15 -15.49 2.61 1.66
N ASP A 16 -16.35 2.42 2.65
CA ASP A 16 -16.00 2.12 4.04
C ASP A 16 -15.57 0.64 4.17
N VAL A 17 -14.56 0.25 3.39
CA VAL A 17 -14.09 -1.13 3.29
C VAL A 17 -12.69 -1.21 3.87
N SER A 18 -12.52 -2.10 4.83
CA SER A 18 -11.25 -2.31 5.51
C SER A 18 -10.34 -3.20 4.66
N ASP A 19 -9.07 -2.85 4.55
CA ASP A 19 -8.02 -3.70 4.02
C ASP A 19 -7.34 -4.45 5.14
N LEU A 20 -6.95 -5.70 4.88
CA LEU A 20 -6.10 -6.46 5.78
C LEU A 20 -4.66 -5.91 5.71
N ILE A 21 -4.14 -5.43 6.83
CA ILE A 21 -2.74 -5.01 6.95
C ILE A 21 -1.91 -6.15 7.54
N VAL A 22 -0.88 -6.54 6.79
CA VAL A 22 0.12 -7.52 7.21
C VAL A 22 1.50 -6.90 7.19
N ASP A 23 2.33 -7.22 8.17
CA ASP A 23 3.70 -6.68 8.21
C ASP A 23 4.57 -7.42 7.20
N SER A 24 4.57 -8.76 7.23
CA SER A 24 5.36 -9.61 6.31
C SER A 24 4.49 -10.61 5.56
N LEU A 25 4.78 -10.75 4.25
CA LEU A 25 4.17 -11.80 3.43
C LEU A 25 4.58 -13.20 3.88
N ASP A 26 5.75 -13.41 4.47
CA ASP A 26 6.16 -14.76 4.86
C ASP A 26 5.29 -15.32 6.00
N SER A 27 4.60 -14.45 6.73
CA SER A 27 3.64 -14.80 7.79
C SER A 27 2.19 -14.92 7.31
N LEU A 28 1.91 -14.58 6.05
CA LEU A 28 0.55 -14.54 5.51
C LEU A 28 0.24 -15.83 4.76
N ASP A 29 -0.62 -16.67 5.33
CA ASP A 29 -1.19 -17.83 4.65
C ASP A 29 -2.46 -17.45 3.85
N VAL A 30 -2.90 -18.38 2.99
CA VAL A 30 -4.06 -18.15 2.12
C VAL A 30 -5.36 -18.22 2.93
N GLU A 31 -5.42 -19.06 3.96
CA GLU A 31 -6.57 -19.24 4.84
C GLU A 31 -6.93 -17.94 5.57
N THR A 32 -5.92 -17.19 6.02
CA THR A 32 -6.09 -15.85 6.60
C THR A 32 -6.68 -14.89 5.58
N LEU A 33 -6.19 -14.90 4.33
CA LEU A 33 -6.74 -14.05 3.27
C LEU A 33 -8.19 -14.41 2.98
N VAL A 34 -8.52 -15.70 2.91
CA VAL A 34 -9.89 -16.19 2.74
C VAL A 34 -10.79 -15.66 3.87
N ALA A 35 -10.38 -15.81 5.13
CA ALA A 35 -11.16 -15.33 6.27
C ALA A 35 -11.34 -13.79 6.26
N ALA A 36 -10.31 -13.03 5.91
CA ALA A 36 -10.38 -11.58 5.81
C ALA A 36 -11.33 -11.14 4.67
N LEU A 37 -11.20 -11.76 3.49
CA LEU A 37 -12.06 -11.46 2.35
C LEU A 37 -13.52 -11.85 2.63
N ASP A 38 -13.76 -12.98 3.28
CA ASP A 38 -15.10 -13.45 3.65
C ASP A 38 -15.80 -12.52 4.66
N THR A 39 -15.03 -11.97 5.60
CA THR A 39 -15.51 -10.96 6.56
C THR A 39 -15.64 -9.55 5.97
N GLY A 40 -15.35 -9.38 4.68
CA GLY A 40 -15.63 -8.18 3.91
C GLY A 40 -14.42 -7.30 3.63
N ALA A 41 -13.19 -7.78 3.80
CA ALA A 41 -12.01 -7.01 3.42
C ALA A 41 -11.96 -6.73 1.90
N ALA A 42 -11.54 -5.52 1.52
CA ALA A 42 -11.37 -5.12 0.12
C ALA A 42 -10.11 -5.75 -0.51
N GLY A 43 -9.17 -6.18 0.31
CA GLY A 43 -7.86 -6.60 -0.15
C GLY A 43 -6.88 -6.75 1.00
N ALA A 44 -5.61 -6.78 0.64
CA ALA A 44 -4.52 -6.88 1.59
C ALA A 44 -3.37 -5.94 1.21
N ILE A 45 -2.71 -5.40 2.23
CA ILE A 45 -1.55 -4.52 2.10
C ILE A 45 -0.41 -5.06 2.96
N ALA A 46 0.75 -5.31 2.34
CA ALA A 46 1.97 -5.72 3.04
C ALA A 46 2.88 -4.52 3.34
N THR A 47 3.23 -4.27 4.60
CA THR A 47 3.91 -3.01 5.01
C THR A 47 5.43 -3.10 5.21
N ASP A 48 6.02 -4.30 5.11
CA ASP A 48 7.46 -4.53 5.01
C ASP A 48 7.82 -5.24 3.70
N ALA A 49 7.37 -4.70 2.57
CA ALA A 49 7.72 -5.25 1.26
C ALA A 49 9.18 -4.94 0.90
N ALA A 50 9.90 -5.95 0.40
CA ALA A 50 11.28 -5.81 -0.06
C ALA A 50 11.37 -5.18 -1.46
N GLY A 51 10.30 -5.25 -2.24
CA GLY A 51 10.29 -4.78 -3.62
C GLY A 51 8.98 -5.10 -4.35
N PRO A 52 8.94 -4.84 -5.67
CA PRO A 52 7.76 -5.06 -6.49
C PRO A 52 7.37 -6.55 -6.61
N GLU A 53 8.31 -7.48 -6.45
CA GLU A 53 8.03 -8.91 -6.50
C GLU A 53 7.09 -9.36 -5.38
N ASP A 54 7.09 -8.66 -4.23
CA ASP A 54 6.16 -8.92 -3.15
C ASP A 54 4.72 -8.53 -3.52
N LEU A 55 4.54 -7.55 -4.40
CA LEU A 55 3.22 -7.23 -4.95
C LEU A 55 2.68 -8.38 -5.79
N ASP A 56 3.52 -8.99 -6.63
CA ASP A 56 3.15 -10.16 -7.44
C ASP A 56 2.87 -11.40 -6.57
N ARG A 57 3.66 -11.61 -5.51
CA ARG A 57 3.41 -12.69 -4.53
C ARG A 57 2.09 -12.50 -3.81
N LEU A 58 1.78 -11.28 -3.36
CA LEU A 58 0.52 -10.97 -2.70
C LEU A 58 -0.66 -11.12 -3.66
N ALA A 59 -0.51 -10.65 -4.90
CA ALA A 59 -1.47 -10.80 -5.98
C ALA A 59 -1.85 -12.27 -6.21
N ALA A 60 -0.85 -13.13 -6.39
CA ALA A 60 -1.07 -14.56 -6.62
C ALA A 60 -1.81 -15.23 -5.46
N ARG A 61 -1.51 -14.84 -4.21
CA ARG A 61 -2.21 -15.40 -3.03
C ARG A 61 -3.65 -14.93 -2.92
N LEU A 62 -3.92 -13.67 -3.26
CA LEU A 62 -5.29 -13.15 -3.33
C LEU A 62 -6.10 -13.86 -4.41
N ASP A 63 -5.51 -14.15 -5.58
CA ASP A 63 -6.21 -14.89 -6.63
C ASP A 63 -6.61 -16.31 -6.17
N VAL A 64 -5.75 -16.98 -5.39
CA VAL A 64 -6.10 -18.27 -4.75
C VAL A 64 -7.22 -18.09 -3.73
N ALA A 65 -7.14 -17.09 -2.85
CA ALA A 65 -8.17 -16.84 -1.85
C ALA A 65 -9.54 -16.50 -2.46
N GLU A 66 -9.56 -15.69 -3.52
CA GLU A 66 -10.76 -15.37 -4.30
C GLU A 66 -11.34 -16.63 -4.96
N SER A 67 -10.50 -17.49 -5.52
CA SER A 67 -10.93 -18.77 -6.07
C SER A 67 -11.56 -19.68 -5.01
N MET A 68 -11.00 -19.73 -3.79
CA MET A 68 -11.57 -20.53 -2.70
C MET A 68 -12.94 -20.01 -2.24
N LEU A 69 -13.19 -18.71 -2.38
CA LEU A 69 -14.48 -18.07 -2.08
C LEU A 69 -15.45 -18.05 -3.27
N ASN A 70 -15.10 -18.65 -4.41
CA ASN A 70 -15.85 -18.55 -5.66
C ASN A 70 -16.10 -17.09 -6.10
N ARG A 71 -15.16 -16.18 -5.81
CA ARG A 71 -15.20 -14.79 -6.26
C ARG A 71 -14.54 -14.65 -7.63
N ALA A 72 -14.88 -13.58 -8.35
CA ALA A 72 -14.18 -13.24 -9.58
C ALA A 72 -12.72 -12.88 -9.27
N ALA A 73 -11.78 -13.34 -10.10
CA ALA A 73 -10.37 -13.04 -9.92
C ALA A 73 -10.09 -11.54 -10.10
N GLY A 74 -9.19 -11.02 -9.27
CA GLY A 74 -8.70 -9.64 -9.37
C GLY A 74 -9.65 -8.58 -8.80
N THR A 75 -10.66 -8.98 -8.01
CA THR A 75 -11.59 -8.04 -7.37
C THR A 75 -11.00 -7.42 -6.10
N ALA A 76 -10.20 -8.18 -5.36
CA ALA A 76 -9.52 -7.72 -4.17
C ALA A 76 -8.31 -6.84 -4.55
N VAL A 77 -7.92 -5.86 -3.74
CA VAL A 77 -6.74 -5.02 -4.01
C VAL A 77 -5.48 -5.65 -3.41
N ALA A 78 -4.37 -5.65 -4.16
CA ALA A 78 -3.04 -6.01 -3.64
C ALA A 78 -2.22 -4.73 -3.42
N GLY A 79 -1.81 -4.45 -2.18
CA GLY A 79 -0.97 -3.30 -1.86
C GLY A 79 0.36 -3.68 -1.25
N ILE A 80 1.40 -2.88 -1.51
CA ILE A 80 2.67 -2.96 -0.78
C ILE A 80 3.08 -1.59 -0.26
N VAL A 81 3.75 -1.55 0.89
CA VAL A 81 4.53 -0.41 1.38
C VAL A 81 5.98 -0.89 1.48
N PRO A 82 6.92 -0.26 0.73
CA PRO A 82 8.32 -0.62 0.78
C PRO A 82 8.88 -0.46 2.19
N ALA A 83 9.64 -1.45 2.63
CA ALA A 83 10.12 -1.51 4.00
C ALA A 83 11.16 -0.42 4.30
N ASP A 84 12.02 -0.10 3.33
CA ASP A 84 13.14 0.83 3.49
C ASP A 84 13.53 1.50 2.16
N ALA A 85 14.61 2.30 2.17
CA ALA A 85 15.09 3.02 1.00
C ALA A 85 15.53 2.11 -0.15
N ALA A 86 16.09 0.93 0.14
CA ALA A 86 16.47 -0.02 -0.91
C ALA A 86 15.21 -0.58 -1.59
N ALA A 87 14.18 -0.91 -0.81
CA ALA A 87 12.89 -1.36 -1.33
C ALA A 87 12.18 -0.26 -2.15
N VAL A 88 12.26 1.01 -1.75
CA VAL A 88 11.73 2.14 -2.54
C VAL A 88 12.42 2.22 -3.91
N LEU A 89 13.75 2.10 -3.93
CA LEU A 89 14.52 2.11 -5.18
C LEU A 89 14.22 0.88 -6.06
N ALA A 90 13.96 -0.28 -5.46
CA ALA A 90 13.53 -1.47 -6.20
C ALA A 90 12.17 -1.23 -6.88
N CYS A 91 11.20 -0.66 -6.16
CA CYS A 91 9.88 -0.32 -6.71
C CYS A 91 9.98 0.68 -7.87
N ALA A 92 10.89 1.67 -7.80
CA ALA A 92 11.11 2.63 -8.89
C ALA A 92 11.60 1.99 -10.21
N ARG A 93 12.10 0.76 -10.16
CA ARG A 93 12.51 0.00 -11.35
C ARG A 93 11.41 -0.89 -11.91
N ALA A 94 10.28 -1.01 -11.21
CA ALA A 94 9.15 -1.80 -11.66
C ALA A 94 8.45 -1.10 -12.84
N THR A 95 8.44 -1.75 -14.00
CA THR A 95 7.77 -1.23 -15.21
C THR A 95 6.62 -2.13 -15.68
N ALA A 96 6.42 -3.27 -15.01
CA ALA A 96 5.37 -4.21 -15.37
C ALA A 96 4.03 -3.76 -14.79
N ARG A 97 2.98 -3.81 -15.62
CA ARG A 97 1.61 -3.58 -15.18
C ARG A 97 1.06 -4.89 -14.60
N PRO A 98 0.64 -4.94 -13.33
CA PRO A 98 0.02 -6.13 -12.80
C PRO A 98 -1.33 -6.38 -13.48
N ALA A 99 -1.74 -7.65 -13.55
CA ALA A 99 -3.00 -8.06 -14.17
C ALA A 99 -4.24 -7.72 -13.32
N ARG A 100 -4.04 -7.42 -12.02
CA ARG A 100 -5.11 -7.10 -11.05
C ARG A 100 -4.95 -5.68 -10.50
N ALA A 101 -6.00 -5.19 -9.84
CA ALA A 101 -5.93 -3.92 -9.12
C ALA A 101 -4.86 -3.97 -8.03
N SER A 102 -3.91 -3.02 -8.11
CA SER A 102 -2.75 -2.98 -7.24
C SER A 102 -2.41 -1.57 -6.79
N ALA A 103 -1.66 -1.47 -5.69
CA ALA A 103 -1.26 -0.20 -5.10
C ALA A 103 0.16 -0.25 -4.51
N ILE A 104 0.87 0.88 -4.58
CA ILE A 104 2.19 1.06 -3.95
C ILE A 104 2.09 2.26 -3.00
N GLY A 105 2.48 2.03 -1.75
CA GLY A 105 2.36 2.97 -0.65
C GLY A 105 3.69 3.54 -0.21
N LEU A 106 3.65 4.60 0.59
CA LEU A 106 4.80 5.07 1.37
C LEU A 106 4.39 5.36 2.81
N ASP A 107 5.10 4.74 3.76
CA ASP A 107 5.08 5.11 5.18
C ASP A 107 6.31 5.97 5.47
N GLU A 108 6.07 7.28 5.54
CA GLU A 108 7.12 8.27 5.75
C GLU A 108 7.75 8.18 7.14
N GLY A 109 6.93 7.92 8.16
CA GLY A 109 7.40 7.80 9.54
C GLY A 109 8.35 6.62 9.68
N LYS A 110 7.96 5.47 9.13
CA LYS A 110 8.77 4.25 9.12
C LYS A 110 10.05 4.42 8.29
N LEU A 111 9.96 5.04 7.12
CA LEU A 111 11.14 5.29 6.28
C LEU A 111 12.12 6.26 6.95
N ALA A 112 11.63 7.36 7.52
CA ALA A 112 12.44 8.33 8.24
C ALA A 112 13.15 7.69 9.43
N ALA A 113 12.43 6.86 10.20
CA ALA A 113 13.02 6.10 11.31
C ALA A 113 14.15 5.17 10.84
N ARG A 114 13.96 4.43 9.74
CA ARG A 114 15.00 3.52 9.20
C ARG A 114 16.20 4.23 8.59
N LEU A 115 16.00 5.41 8.05
CA LEU A 115 17.08 6.26 7.55
C LEU A 115 17.90 6.90 8.68
N GLY A 116 17.47 6.79 9.95
CA GLY A 116 18.16 7.37 11.10
C GLY A 116 18.21 8.90 11.06
N VAL A 117 17.30 9.52 10.30
CA VAL A 117 17.27 10.98 10.10
C VAL A 117 16.46 11.62 11.21
N ALA A 118 17.10 12.52 11.97
CA ALA A 118 16.41 13.33 12.97
C ALA A 118 15.36 14.23 12.30
N ALA A 119 14.32 14.62 13.07
CA ALA A 119 13.28 15.52 12.62
C ALA A 119 13.90 16.79 11.99
N GLY A 120 13.68 16.99 10.68
CA GLY A 120 14.19 18.11 9.90
C GLY A 120 15.36 17.79 8.94
N GLY A 121 16.22 16.81 9.24
CA GLY A 121 17.34 16.43 8.38
C GLY A 121 16.97 15.43 7.27
N GLY A 122 15.90 14.66 7.49
CA GLY A 122 15.42 13.63 6.57
C GLY A 122 14.44 14.09 5.49
N ALA A 123 14.01 15.35 5.56
CA ALA A 123 12.92 15.87 4.73
C ALA A 123 13.20 15.71 3.23
N ALA A 124 14.45 15.95 2.80
CA ALA A 124 14.84 15.80 1.39
C ALA A 124 14.83 14.33 0.92
N ALA A 125 15.25 13.39 1.77
CA ALA A 125 15.27 11.97 1.44
C ALA A 125 13.84 11.40 1.37
N VAL A 126 12.99 11.76 2.33
CA VAL A 126 11.56 11.39 2.34
C VAL A 126 10.83 12.01 1.15
N ALA A 127 11.07 13.30 0.85
CA ALA A 127 10.49 13.95 -0.33
C ALA A 127 10.93 13.28 -1.65
N SER A 128 12.19 12.84 -1.73
CA SER A 128 12.69 12.08 -2.89
C SER A 128 11.99 10.72 -3.00
N ALA A 129 11.81 10.02 -1.88
CA ALA A 129 11.08 8.75 -1.84
C ALA A 129 9.61 8.91 -2.26
N ARG A 130 8.95 10.00 -1.85
CA ARG A 130 7.58 10.34 -2.29
C ARG A 130 7.49 10.45 -3.81
N GLY A 131 8.38 11.24 -4.42
CA GLY A 131 8.44 11.37 -5.88
C GLY A 131 8.70 10.04 -6.59
N LEU A 132 9.61 9.23 -6.06
CA LEU A 132 9.92 7.90 -6.61
C LEU A 132 8.73 6.95 -6.56
N VAL A 133 7.99 6.90 -5.45
CA VAL A 133 6.81 6.04 -5.32
C VAL A 133 5.71 6.46 -6.29
N VAL A 134 5.44 7.76 -6.43
CA VAL A 134 4.44 8.27 -7.38
C VAL A 134 4.83 7.92 -8.82
N LEU A 135 6.10 8.10 -9.19
CA LEU A 135 6.61 7.73 -10.51
C LEU A 135 6.56 6.23 -10.76
N ALA A 136 6.96 5.41 -9.78
CA ALA A 136 6.89 3.95 -9.84
C ALA A 136 5.46 3.48 -10.07
N ALA A 137 4.52 4.01 -9.28
CA ALA A 137 3.11 3.67 -9.39
C ALA A 137 2.54 4.09 -10.76
N GLY A 138 2.87 5.29 -11.23
CA GLY A 138 2.48 5.77 -12.55
C GLY A 138 3.04 4.91 -13.69
N ALA A 139 4.32 4.51 -13.61
CA ALA A 139 4.98 3.67 -14.60
C ALA A 139 4.41 2.24 -14.64
N ALA A 140 4.13 1.66 -13.48
CA ALA A 140 3.48 0.36 -13.33
C ALA A 140 1.95 0.43 -13.53
N GLY A 141 1.39 1.63 -13.73
CA GLY A 141 -0.05 1.85 -13.91
C GLY A 141 -0.91 1.39 -12.74
N VAL A 142 -0.40 1.53 -11.51
CA VAL A 142 -1.03 1.16 -10.23
C VAL A 142 -1.30 2.41 -9.37
N THR A 143 -2.06 2.25 -8.29
CA THR A 143 -2.42 3.36 -7.39
C THR A 143 -1.26 3.71 -6.45
N ALA A 144 -0.84 4.98 -6.43
CA ALA A 144 0.04 5.50 -5.38
C ALA A 144 -0.77 5.87 -4.14
N PHE A 145 -0.32 5.46 -2.95
CA PHE A 145 -0.91 5.90 -1.68
C PHE A 145 0.15 6.28 -0.63
N THR A 146 -0.27 6.97 0.43
CA THR A 146 0.58 7.25 1.60
C THR A 146 -0.08 6.74 2.87
N VAL A 147 0.72 6.38 3.88
CA VAL A 147 0.22 5.86 5.15
C VAL A 147 0.03 7.00 6.14
N VAL A 148 -1.12 7.01 6.83
CA VAL A 148 -1.51 8.01 7.81
C VAL A 148 -1.71 7.30 9.15
N GLY A 149 -1.01 7.79 10.18
CA GLY A 149 -1.09 7.27 11.54
C GLY A 149 -2.38 7.68 12.28
N PRO A 150 -2.60 7.12 13.48
CA PRO A 150 -3.86 7.31 14.24
C PRO A 150 -4.07 8.73 14.76
N ASP A 151 -2.99 9.51 14.96
CA ASP A 151 -3.04 10.85 15.54
C ASP A 151 -3.03 11.98 14.48
N GLU A 152 -3.05 11.63 13.20
CA GLU A 152 -2.95 12.58 12.10
C GLU A 152 -4.32 13.03 11.57
N ASP A 153 -4.44 14.30 11.15
CA ASP A 153 -5.64 14.80 10.47
C ASP A 153 -5.75 14.18 9.07
N VAL A 154 -6.58 13.13 8.96
CA VAL A 154 -6.82 12.38 7.73
C VAL A 154 -7.24 13.28 6.56
N ARG A 155 -8.02 14.34 6.80
CA ARG A 155 -8.47 15.23 5.73
C ARG A 155 -7.31 16.07 5.23
N ALA A 156 -6.53 16.67 6.13
CA ALA A 156 -5.34 17.43 5.76
C ALA A 156 -4.31 16.54 5.06
N ALA A 157 -4.12 15.31 5.53
CA ALA A 157 -3.24 14.32 4.92
C ALA A 157 -3.68 13.96 3.50
N ARG A 158 -4.99 13.77 3.24
CA ARG A 158 -5.52 13.53 1.89
C ARG A 158 -5.28 14.69 0.95
N GLU A 159 -5.53 15.92 1.40
CA GLU A 159 -5.32 17.12 0.60
C GLU A 159 -3.83 17.35 0.28
N ALA A 160 -2.93 17.02 1.21
CA ALA A 160 -1.49 17.04 0.98
C ALA A 160 -1.05 15.94 -0.01
N ALA A 161 -1.48 14.70 0.23
CA ALA A 161 -1.22 13.55 -0.63
C ALA A 161 -1.65 13.82 -2.09
N ALA A 162 -2.87 14.36 -2.28
CA ALA A 162 -3.40 14.69 -3.60
C ALA A 162 -2.55 15.73 -4.35
N ARG A 163 -2.09 16.78 -3.66
CA ARG A 163 -1.22 17.82 -4.26
C ARG A 163 0.13 17.26 -4.73
N GLU A 164 0.55 16.14 -4.16
CA GLU A 164 1.84 15.51 -4.43
C GLU A 164 1.73 14.28 -5.34
N GLY A 165 0.54 14.02 -5.89
CA GLY A 165 0.31 12.97 -6.88
C GLY A 165 -0.09 11.61 -6.30
N PHE A 166 -0.31 11.51 -4.98
CA PHE A 166 -0.89 10.31 -4.37
C PHE A 166 -2.41 10.28 -4.56
N ALA A 167 -2.89 9.15 -5.06
CA ALA A 167 -4.30 8.94 -5.39
C ALA A 167 -5.12 8.37 -4.22
N ALA A 168 -4.48 7.95 -3.13
CA ALA A 168 -5.14 7.50 -1.91
C ALA A 168 -4.29 7.71 -0.64
N VAL A 169 -4.91 7.54 0.51
CA VAL A 169 -4.25 7.41 1.82
C VAL A 169 -4.68 6.12 2.51
N LEU A 170 -3.77 5.44 3.18
CA LEU A 170 -4.05 4.30 4.05
C LEU A 170 -4.09 4.77 5.50
N VAL A 171 -5.27 4.72 6.13
CA VAL A 171 -5.42 5.05 7.55
C VAL A 171 -5.24 3.79 8.38
N VAL A 172 -4.23 3.77 9.24
CA VAL A 172 -3.95 2.65 10.14
C VAL A 172 -4.53 2.97 11.52
N ARG A 173 -5.35 2.06 12.06
CA ARG A 173 -5.97 2.18 13.39
C ARG A 173 -5.38 1.17 14.38
#